data_AF-A0A0D5A2W7-F1
#
_entry.id   AF-A0A0D5A2W7-F1
#
_cell.length_a   1.000
_cell.length_b   1.000
_cell.length_c   1.000
_cell.angle_alpha   90.00
_cell.angle_beta   90.00
_cell.angle_gamma   90.00
#
_symmetry.space_group_name_H-M   'P 1'
#
loop_
_entity.id
_entity.type
_entity.pdbx_description
1 polymer ?
#
loop_
_entity_poly.entity_id
_entity_poly.type
_entity_poly.pdbx_seq_one_letter_code
_entity_poly.pdbx_strand_id
1 'polypeptide(L)'
;MTRTDAIQAAHGLSLDEAVKVLMFNHQGAQWIKGLEHDKLQDSMDEFTELLLKTPRDKVQVFTTYVKEKYWAKPDEDLNKNEFERRWAGGQTILNFQQLRKSDRNMRGDITI
;
A
#
# COMPACT_ATOMS: atom_id res chain seq x y z
N MET A 1 -19.17 2.85 -3.06
CA MET A 1 -18.50 1.92 -2.11
C MET A 1 -17.23 2.60 -1.65
N THR A 2 -16.92 2.57 -0.35
CA THR A 2 -15.67 3.18 0.15
C THR A 2 -14.46 2.29 -0.17
N ARG A 3 -13.23 2.84 -0.11
CA ARG A 3 -11.99 2.05 -0.32
C ARG A 3 -11.87 0.91 0.70
N THR A 4 -12.28 1.15 1.95
CA THR A 4 -12.34 0.12 3.00
C THR A 4 -13.34 -0.98 2.64
N ASP A 5 -14.58 -0.63 2.27
CA ASP A 5 -15.60 -1.64 1.90
C ASP A 5 -15.13 -2.52 0.74
N ALA A 6 -14.51 -1.92 -0.28
CA ALA A 6 -14.02 -2.64 -1.46
C ALA A 6 -12.93 -3.66 -1.09
N ILE A 7 -11.95 -3.26 -0.28
CA ILE A 7 -10.86 -4.13 0.16
C ILE A 7 -11.38 -5.22 1.10
N GLN A 8 -12.30 -4.89 2.01
CA GLN A 8 -12.93 -5.87 2.89
C GLN A 8 -13.70 -6.92 2.09
N ALA A 9 -14.48 -6.50 1.10
CA ALA A 9 -15.24 -7.41 0.25
C ALA A 9 -14.33 -8.30 -0.61
N ALA A 10 -13.25 -7.75 -1.17
CA ALA A 10 -12.33 -8.51 -2.04
C ALA A 10 -11.48 -9.53 -1.27
N HIS A 11 -11.06 -9.21 -0.05
CA HIS A 11 -10.04 -9.99 0.67
C HIS A 11 -10.52 -10.61 1.98
N GLY A 12 -11.73 -10.27 2.42
CA GLY A 12 -12.28 -10.70 3.72
C GLY A 12 -11.56 -10.08 4.91
N LEU A 13 -10.96 -8.89 4.74
CA LEU A 13 -10.31 -8.17 5.83
C LEU A 13 -11.35 -7.59 6.80
N SER A 14 -10.96 -7.48 8.07
CA SER A 14 -11.68 -6.66 9.03
C SER A 14 -11.54 -5.16 8.72
N LEU A 15 -12.41 -4.33 9.29
CA LEU A 15 -12.32 -2.88 9.12
C LEU A 15 -10.97 -2.33 9.62
N ASP A 16 -10.50 -2.80 10.78
CA ASP A 16 -9.19 -2.41 11.35
C ASP A 16 -8.04 -2.75 10.39
N GLU A 17 -8.08 -3.94 9.79
CA GLU A 17 -7.09 -4.37 8.80
C GLU A 17 -7.12 -3.51 7.54
N ALA A 18 -8.31 -3.27 7.00
CA ALA A 18 -8.51 -2.43 5.82
C ALA A 18 -8.03 -0.99 6.06
N VAL A 19 -8.30 -0.42 7.24
CA VAL A 19 -7.82 0.91 7.61
C VAL A 19 -6.29 0.92 7.72
N LYS A 20 -5.68 -0.05 8.41
CA LYS A 20 -4.22 -0.12 8.59
C LYS A 20 -3.47 -0.24 7.28
N VAL A 21 -3.94 -1.05 6.33
CA VAL A 21 -3.30 -1.17 5.02
C VAL A 21 -3.40 0.12 4.21
N LEU A 22 -4.52 0.85 4.30
CA LEU A 22 -4.66 2.15 3.65
C LEU A 22 -3.76 3.21 4.29
N MET A 23 -3.70 3.25 5.63
CA MET A 23 -2.82 4.17 6.35
C MET A 23 -1.34 3.95 6.02
N PHE A 24 -0.91 2.69 5.84
CA PHE A 24 0.44 2.37 5.41
C PHE A 24 0.84 3.12 4.13
N ASN A 25 -0.04 3.13 3.12
CA ASN A 25 0.24 3.83 1.88
C ASN A 25 0.16 5.35 2.05
N HIS A 26 -0.87 5.84 2.76
CA HIS A 26 -1.04 7.26 3.01
C HIS A 26 0.17 7.87 3.70
N GLN A 27 0.64 7.28 4.81
CA GLN A 27 1.77 7.80 5.57
C GLN A 27 3.07 7.73 4.77
N GLY A 28 3.32 6.66 4.01
CA GLY A 28 4.51 6.63 3.15
C GLY A 28 4.44 7.62 1.98
N ALA A 29 3.27 7.77 1.36
CA ALA A 29 3.05 8.74 0.29
C ALA A 29 3.26 10.18 0.78
N GLN A 30 2.76 10.51 1.96
CA GLN A 30 2.91 11.84 2.52
C GLN A 30 4.33 12.06 3.10
N TRP A 31 4.80 11.19 3.99
CA TRP A 31 6.00 11.46 4.79
C TRP A 31 7.31 11.06 4.11
N ILE A 32 7.29 10.06 3.23
CA ILE A 32 8.50 9.61 2.50
C ILE A 32 8.57 10.29 1.14
N LYS A 33 7.46 10.31 0.40
CA LYS A 33 7.43 10.89 -0.95
C LYS A 33 7.08 12.38 -0.98
N GLY A 34 6.61 12.97 0.11
CA GLY A 34 6.21 14.38 0.15
C GLY A 34 5.03 14.69 -0.78
N LEU A 35 4.12 13.73 -0.99
CA LEU A 35 2.95 13.96 -1.84
C LEU A 35 1.91 14.77 -1.09
N GLU A 36 1.42 15.81 -1.75
CA GLU A 36 0.40 16.72 -1.23
C GLU A 36 -0.91 16.59 -2.01
N HIS A 37 -2.03 16.83 -1.32
CA HIS A 37 -3.40 16.93 -1.85
C HIS A 37 -3.73 15.96 -2.99
N ASP A 38 -3.83 16.43 -4.24
CA ASP A 38 -4.29 15.64 -5.40
C ASP A 38 -3.39 14.43 -5.66
N LYS A 39 -2.07 14.61 -5.55
CA LYS A 39 -1.11 13.51 -5.75
C LYS A 39 -1.20 12.46 -4.66
N LEU A 40 -1.61 12.85 -3.46
CA LEU A 40 -1.86 11.92 -2.36
C LEU A 40 -3.13 11.11 -2.62
N GLN A 41 -4.20 11.74 -3.13
CA GLN A 41 -5.41 11.03 -3.53
C GLN A 41 -5.15 10.04 -4.66
N ASP A 42 -4.46 10.47 -5.72
CA ASP A 42 -4.07 9.59 -6.83
C ASP A 42 -3.25 8.39 -6.33
N SER A 43 -2.29 8.64 -5.41
CA SER A 43 -1.49 7.57 -4.81
C SER A 43 -2.33 6.60 -3.97
N MET A 44 -3.43 7.05 -3.37
CA MET A 44 -4.35 6.20 -2.61
C MET A 44 -5.26 5.38 -3.53
N ASP A 45 -5.68 5.95 -4.66
CA ASP A 45 -6.45 5.24 -5.67
C ASP A 45 -5.62 4.16 -6.38
N GLU A 46 -4.41 4.49 -6.83
CA GLU A 46 -3.46 3.52 -7.41
C GLU A 46 -3.21 2.35 -6.44
N PHE A 47 -2.99 2.65 -5.15
CA PHE A 47 -2.77 1.64 -4.14
C PHE A 47 -4.01 0.77 -3.90
N THR A 48 -5.20 1.37 -3.89
CA THR A 48 -6.45 0.63 -3.72
C THR A 48 -6.69 -0.31 -4.90
N GLU A 49 -6.55 0.18 -6.13
CA GLU A 49 -6.65 -0.66 -7.32
C GLU A 49 -5.66 -1.81 -7.30
N LEU A 50 -4.42 -1.55 -6.87
CA LEU A 50 -3.43 -2.60 -6.74
C LEU A 50 -3.90 -3.68 -5.77
N LEU A 51 -4.38 -3.29 -4.58
CA LEU A 51 -4.86 -4.26 -3.60
C LEU A 51 -6.01 -5.09 -4.19
N LEU A 52 -6.94 -4.49 -4.92
CA LEU A 52 -8.06 -5.21 -5.54
C LEU A 52 -7.60 -6.20 -6.63
N LYS A 53 -6.52 -5.88 -7.36
CA LYS A 53 -5.93 -6.74 -8.41
C LYS A 53 -4.97 -7.80 -7.85
N THR A 54 -4.51 -7.64 -6.61
CA THR A 54 -3.54 -8.53 -5.98
C THR A 54 -4.24 -9.79 -5.44
N PRO A 55 -3.69 -11.00 -5.63
CA PRO A 55 -4.24 -12.22 -5.05
C PRO A 55 -4.41 -12.14 -3.52
N ARG A 56 -5.51 -12.72 -3.02
CA ARG A 56 -5.91 -12.64 -1.61
C ARG A 56 -4.84 -13.14 -0.62
N ASP A 57 -4.17 -14.24 -0.94
CA ASP A 57 -3.09 -14.82 -0.16
C ASP A 57 -1.93 -13.81 0.02
N LYS A 58 -1.56 -13.11 -1.05
CA LYS A 58 -0.52 -12.09 -1.02
C LYS A 58 -0.96 -10.84 -0.24
N VAL A 59 -2.21 -10.42 -0.37
CA VAL A 59 -2.78 -9.33 0.45
C VAL A 59 -2.81 -9.73 1.93
N GLN A 60 -3.06 -10.99 2.26
CA GLN A 60 -3.03 -11.47 3.65
C GLN A 60 -1.61 -11.40 4.23
N VAL A 61 -0.59 -11.85 3.48
CA VAL A 61 0.82 -11.74 3.89
C VAL A 61 1.20 -10.27 4.13
N PHE A 62 0.83 -9.38 3.20
CA PHE A 62 1.06 -7.95 3.35
C PHE A 62 0.34 -7.37 4.58
N THR A 63 -0.92 -7.74 4.80
CA THR A 63 -1.71 -7.26 5.94
C THR A 63 -1.09 -7.69 7.27
N THR A 64 -0.64 -8.95 7.38
CA THR A 64 0.09 -9.44 8.55
C THR A 64 1.37 -8.64 8.77
N TYR A 65 2.15 -8.39 7.71
CA TYR A 65 3.34 -7.54 7.81
C TYR A 65 3.02 -6.13 8.33
N VAL A 66 1.99 -5.48 7.80
CA VAL A 66 1.57 -4.14 8.26
C VAL A 66 1.23 -4.17 9.75
N LYS A 67 0.47 -5.15 10.21
CA LYS A 67 0.09 -5.26 11.62
C LYS A 67 1.27 -5.48 12.56
N GLU A 68 2.22 -6.32 12.16
CA GLU A 68 3.28 -6.80 13.06
C GLU A 68 4.59 -6.02 12.97
N LYS A 69 4.87 -5.42 11.81
CA LYS A 69 6.19 -4.87 11.48
C LYS A 69 6.17 -3.39 11.14
N TYR A 70 5.05 -2.85 10.66
CA TYR A 70 4.99 -1.45 10.25
C TYR A 70 4.77 -0.50 11.43
N TRP A 71 3.79 -0.81 12.27
CA TRP A 71 3.45 0.03 13.43
C TRP A 71 4.50 -0.08 14.53
N ALA A 72 4.85 1.07 15.12
CA ALA A 72 5.68 1.11 16.33
C ALA A 72 4.97 0.40 17.48
N LYS A 73 5.73 -0.31 18.31
CA LYS A 73 5.25 -0.76 19.61
C LYS A 73 5.23 0.42 20.60
N PRO A 74 4.46 0.35 21.71
CA PRO A 74 4.38 1.44 22.68
C PRO A 74 5.74 1.85 23.30
N ASP A 75 6.71 0.93 23.32
CA ASP A 75 8.06 1.10 23.87
C ASP A 75 9.11 1.41 22.78
N GLU A 76 8.69 1.60 21.53
CA GLU A 76 9.58 1.77 20.39
C GLU A 76 9.50 3.20 19.82
N ASP A 77 10.62 3.92 19.90
CA ASP A 77 10.78 5.20 19.21
C ASP A 77 11.32 4.98 17.79
N LEU A 78 10.49 5.27 16.79
CA LEU A 78 10.85 5.08 15.39
C LEU A 78 11.42 6.36 14.80
N ASN A 79 12.70 6.31 14.44
CA ASN A 79 13.29 7.34 13.60
C ASN A 79 12.85 7.18 12.14
N LYS A 80 13.09 8.24 11.34
CA LYS A 80 12.73 8.30 9.92
C LYS A 80 13.28 7.12 9.10
N ASN A 81 14.53 6.70 9.35
CA ASN A 81 15.16 5.62 8.59
C ASN A 81 14.47 4.28 8.84
N GLU A 82 14.08 4.00 10.08
CA GLU A 82 13.37 2.78 10.42
C GLU A 82 11.95 2.78 9.83
N PHE A 83 11.26 3.92 9.85
CA PHE A 83 9.98 4.09 9.17
C PHE A 83 10.08 3.84 7.65
N GLU A 84 11.06 4.45 6.98
CA GLU A 84 11.32 4.24 5.55
C GLU A 84 11.63 2.77 5.22
N ARG A 85 12.43 2.11 6.05
CA ARG A 85 12.75 0.69 5.91
C ARG A 85 11.51 -0.19 6.03
N ARG A 86 10.66 0.05 7.03
CA ARG A 86 9.40 -0.68 7.24
C ARG A 86 8.44 -0.47 6.07
N TRP A 87 8.32 0.77 5.60
CA TRP A 87 7.50 1.09 4.44
C TRP A 87 8.01 0.38 3.17
N ALA A 88 9.32 0.44 2.90
CA ALA A 88 9.92 -0.26 1.77
C ALA A 88 9.69 -1.78 1.84
N GLY A 89 9.77 -2.39 3.03
CA GLY A 89 9.48 -3.82 3.21
C GLY A 89 8.05 -4.20 2.78
N GLY A 90 7.05 -3.39 3.13
CA GLY A 90 5.67 -3.64 2.70
C GLY A 90 5.48 -3.47 1.19
N GLN A 91 6.17 -2.49 0.59
CA GLN A 91 6.17 -2.28 -0.87
C GLN A 91 6.77 -3.49 -1.61
N THR A 92 7.81 -4.11 -1.06
CA THR A 92 8.42 -5.33 -1.61
C THR A 92 7.45 -6.50 -1.56
N ILE A 93 6.70 -6.69 -0.47
CA ILE A 93 5.71 -7.78 -0.38
C ILE A 93 4.67 -7.65 -1.48
N LEU A 94 4.18 -6.45 -1.76
CA LEU A 94 3.21 -6.22 -2.83
C LEU A 94 3.82 -6.25 -4.25
N ASN A 95 5.14 -6.36 -4.40
CA ASN A 95 5.87 -6.13 -5.65
C ASN A 95 5.56 -4.77 -6.30
N PHE A 96 5.31 -3.73 -5.49
CA PHE A 96 4.79 -2.43 -5.95
C PHE A 96 5.64 -1.80 -7.07
N GLN A 97 6.95 -2.01 -7.05
CA GLN A 97 7.91 -1.52 -8.06
C GLN A 97 7.85 -2.26 -9.40
N GLN A 98 7.48 -3.55 -9.42
CA GLN A 98 7.37 -4.33 -10.65
C GLN A 98 6.05 -4.03 -11.37
N LEU A 99 4.95 -3.89 -10.62
CA LEU A 99 3.63 -3.54 -11.18
C LEU A 99 3.62 -2.17 -11.87
N ARG A 100 4.31 -1.16 -11.30
CA ARG A 100 4.46 0.17 -11.92
C ARG A 100 5.34 0.20 -13.20
N LYS A 101 6.13 -0.85 -13.45
CA LYS A 101 6.88 -1.03 -14.70
C LYS A 101 6.05 -1.81 -15.72
N SER A 102 5.34 -2.84 -15.28
CA SER A 102 4.43 -3.62 -16.14
C SER A 102 3.25 -2.79 -16.67
N ASP A 103 2.63 -1.94 -15.85
CA ASP A 103 1.53 -1.07 -16.28
C ASP A 103 1.99 0.05 -17.22
N ARG A 104 3.25 0.52 -17.11
CA ARG A 104 3.83 1.46 -18.08
C ARG A 104 4.17 0.78 -19.40
N ASN A 105 4.66 -0.46 -19.37
CA ASN A 105 4.94 -1.21 -20.60
C ASN A 105 3.65 -1.59 -21.34
N MET A 106 2.56 -1.95 -20.63
CA MET A 106 1.27 -2.25 -21.27
C MET A 106 0.57 -1.03 -21.87
N ARG A 107 0.87 0.19 -21.40
CA ARG A 107 0.36 1.45 -22.00
C ARG A 107 1.28 2.00 -23.10
N GLY A 108 2.46 1.42 -23.31
CA GLY A 108 3.47 1.85 -24.28
C GLY A 108 3.37 1.20 -25.66
N ASP A 109 2.62 0.09 -25.80
CA ASP A 109 2.51 -0.67 -27.05
C ASP A 109 1.21 -0.38 -27.81
N ILE A 110 0.90 0.90 -28.01
CA ILE A 110 0.07 1.33 -29.15
C ILE A 110 0.94 2.22 -30.02
N THR A 111 1.82 1.58 -30.78
CA THR A 111 2.38 2.20 -31.98
C THR A 111 1.39 1.90 -33.10
N ILE A 112 0.76 2.95 -33.62
CA ILE A 112 -0.04 2.94 -34.86
C ILE A 112 0.92 2.74 -36.03
#